data_AF-A0A1I7FLE4-F1
#
_entry.id   AF-A0A1I7FLE4-F1
#
_cell.length_a   1.000
_cell.length_b   1.000
_cell.length_c   1.000
_cell.angle_alpha   90.00
_cell.angle_beta   90.00
_cell.angle_gamma   90.00
#
_symmetry.space_group_name_H-M   'P 1'
#
loop_
_entity.id
_entity.type
_entity.pdbx_description
1 polymer ?
#
loop_
_entity_poly.entity_id
_entity_poly.type
_entity_poly.pdbx_seq_one_letter_code
_entity_poly.pdbx_strand_id
1 'polypeptide(L)'
;MYINKAMKAMLAEYGEAYKPIEQKYLDWALKASARHIYVDHNGNGWCTKCESKVMLPKTKHLQTIECPNCKAKMKSLHVWRRHSNRFSGIEDTVDWYVFPEVLNDHTLMLRYVLVYKADTEPEYGERARYILDFKNKKEYTLEFSWNKKQWEYSASDYFRETGMGYTYRRFCCLQGELYPHTMKRFNKIDNLKYIKFNKAMFSRWYVSSVVINASQKSVMYEKLTKANLYGLIAEDLGSYSHYYDVPYDDTQTELIKALGLNRNTYKYLKKNQSIRVLKFLKANPNVTEKEFETAKLLDFSSELSELVTSYNLHYGKTLKYVRKASEEKKLINFVRDYRDYLNTLDKLGYPLDSQYCYPTNFRKEDERVQQELRERNERRRNMTKKEIILEEARIDSIVNNISKALRENEELKRWMKGSDGLKVIVPESVGELTDEGIKLHNCLKNYAKEIADKQCLIFFIRKLNDPTHAYIAMEYRHGEVRQLRFDKNVTVTDNKIVQFADALAAKLNQLNIMNELRRTA
;
A
#
# COMPACT_ATOMS: atom_id res chain seq x y z
N MET A 1 -14.00 29.87 -23.22
CA MET A 1 -15.36 29.53 -23.69
C MET A 1 -15.93 28.27 -22.99
N TYR A 2 -15.15 27.18 -22.85
CA TYR A 2 -15.57 25.94 -22.19
C TYR A 2 -15.91 26.05 -20.69
N ILE A 3 -15.10 26.78 -19.90
CA ILE A 3 -15.31 27.02 -18.45
C ILE A 3 -16.71 27.61 -18.18
N ASN A 4 -17.18 28.48 -19.06
CA ASN A 4 -18.47 29.16 -18.92
C ASN A 4 -19.66 28.23 -19.27
N LYS A 5 -19.44 27.16 -20.05
CA LYS A 5 -20.49 26.18 -20.40
C LYS A 5 -20.69 25.15 -19.28
N ALA A 6 -19.61 24.62 -18.70
CA ALA A 6 -19.67 23.69 -17.56
C ALA A 6 -20.28 24.37 -16.32
N MET A 7 -19.84 25.60 -16.02
CA MET A 7 -20.40 26.39 -14.92
C MET A 7 -21.90 26.70 -15.13
N LYS A 8 -22.33 27.04 -16.36
CA LYS A 8 -23.76 27.26 -16.68
C LYS A 8 -24.60 25.99 -16.57
N ALA A 9 -24.08 24.85 -17.03
CA ALA A 9 -24.78 23.57 -16.91
C ALA A 9 -24.96 23.17 -15.44
N MET A 10 -23.90 23.31 -14.63
CA MET A 10 -23.95 23.05 -13.20
C MET A 10 -24.86 24.03 -12.44
N LEU A 11 -24.85 25.33 -12.81
CA LEU A 11 -25.77 26.34 -12.28
C LEU A 11 -27.24 25.99 -12.57
N ALA A 12 -27.53 25.49 -13.78
CA ALA A 12 -28.87 25.06 -14.15
C ALA A 12 -29.29 23.80 -13.40
N GLU A 13 -28.36 22.87 -13.15
CA GLU A 13 -28.62 21.57 -12.52
C GLU A 13 -28.70 21.67 -10.98
N TYR A 14 -27.88 22.53 -10.35
CA TYR A 14 -27.69 22.59 -8.90
C TYR A 14 -27.84 24.01 -8.36
N GLY A 15 -28.76 24.84 -8.87
CA GLY A 15 -28.92 26.25 -8.49
C GLY A 15 -28.95 26.55 -6.97
N GLU A 16 -29.34 25.58 -6.13
CA GLU A 16 -29.24 25.67 -4.66
C GLU A 16 -27.80 25.72 -4.12
N ALA A 17 -26.83 25.13 -4.82
CA ALA A 17 -25.41 25.12 -4.46
C ALA A 17 -24.78 26.51 -4.44
N TYR A 18 -25.50 27.54 -4.90
CA TYR A 18 -25.06 28.94 -4.90
C TYR A 18 -25.50 29.75 -3.68
N LYS A 19 -26.37 29.19 -2.82
CA LYS A 19 -26.74 29.85 -1.56
C LYS A 19 -25.50 30.10 -0.70
N PRO A 20 -25.33 31.31 -0.13
CA PRO A 20 -24.27 31.58 0.83
C PRO A 20 -24.31 30.59 1.99
N ILE A 21 -23.14 30.23 2.53
CA ILE A 21 -23.09 29.44 3.76
C ILE A 21 -23.73 30.23 4.90
N GLU A 22 -24.51 29.57 5.75
CA GLU A 22 -25.15 30.22 6.89
C GLU A 22 -24.13 30.77 7.89
N GLN A 23 -24.37 31.98 8.40
CA GLN A 23 -23.46 32.68 9.33
C GLN A 23 -23.11 31.83 10.55
N LYS A 24 -24.05 31.06 11.10
CA LYS A 24 -23.83 30.16 12.25
C LYS A 24 -22.67 29.17 12.05
N TYR A 25 -22.39 28.76 10.81
CA TYR A 25 -21.29 27.85 10.48
C TYR A 25 -19.94 28.58 10.45
N LEU A 26 -19.93 29.81 9.94
CA LEU A 26 -18.77 30.69 9.98
C LEU A 26 -18.40 31.04 11.43
N ASP A 27 -19.40 31.41 12.25
CA ASP A 27 -19.21 31.70 13.67
C ASP A 27 -18.67 30.48 14.43
N TRP A 28 -19.13 29.28 14.09
CA TRP A 28 -18.63 28.05 14.68
C TRP A 28 -17.18 27.78 14.27
N ALA A 29 -16.84 27.90 12.98
CA ALA A 29 -15.48 27.72 12.48
C ALA A 29 -14.49 28.69 13.15
N LEU A 30 -14.89 29.95 13.29
CA LEU A 30 -14.11 30.96 14.00
C LEU A 30 -13.93 30.62 15.49
N LYS A 31 -14.95 30.04 16.13
CA LYS A 31 -14.86 29.60 17.53
C LYS A 31 -14.01 28.34 17.72
N ALA A 32 -14.04 27.42 16.75
CA ALA A 32 -13.34 26.13 16.76
C ALA A 32 -11.84 26.26 16.48
N SER A 33 -11.45 27.26 15.69
CA SER A 33 -10.05 27.53 15.34
C SER A 33 -9.21 27.89 16.55
N ALA A 34 -7.93 27.56 16.48
CA ALA A 34 -7.00 27.73 17.59
C ALA A 34 -7.02 29.18 18.08
N ARG A 35 -6.97 29.36 19.41
CA ARG A 35 -7.03 30.67 20.05
C ARG A 35 -5.66 31.00 20.60
N HIS A 36 -5.17 32.18 20.25
CA HIS A 36 -3.89 32.72 20.67
C HIS A 36 -4.01 34.18 21.10
N ILE A 37 -3.01 34.64 21.85
CA ILE A 37 -2.75 36.07 21.97
C ILE A 37 -1.44 36.35 21.25
N TYR A 38 -1.50 37.11 20.17
CA TYR A 38 -0.28 37.60 19.53
C TYR A 38 0.35 38.63 20.43
N VAL A 39 1.68 38.60 20.57
CA VAL A 39 2.42 39.52 21.43
C VAL A 39 3.56 40.12 20.60
N ASP A 40 3.64 41.44 20.55
CA ASP A 40 4.78 42.12 19.93
C ASP A 40 5.98 42.19 20.88
N HIS A 41 7.08 42.80 20.43
CA HIS A 41 8.29 42.96 21.24
C HIS A 41 8.15 43.96 22.40
N ASN A 42 7.09 44.78 22.39
CA ASN A 42 6.79 45.79 23.41
C ASN A 42 5.79 45.29 24.46
N GLY A 43 5.26 44.06 24.31
CA GLY A 43 4.26 43.49 25.20
C GLY A 43 2.82 43.91 24.87
N ASN A 44 2.59 44.58 23.74
CA ASN A 44 1.23 44.75 23.21
C ASN A 44 0.78 43.42 22.62
N GLY A 45 -0.46 43.03 22.91
CA GLY A 45 -1.03 41.83 22.34
C GLY A 45 -2.44 41.96 21.78
N TRP A 46 -2.78 41.04 20.89
CA TRP A 46 -4.09 40.93 20.26
C TRP A 46 -4.74 39.61 20.65
N CYS A 47 -5.85 39.66 21.38
CA CYS A 47 -6.55 38.45 21.80
C CYS A 47 -7.53 37.96 20.73
N THR A 48 -7.24 36.83 20.11
CA THR A 48 -8.09 36.21 19.06
C THR A 48 -9.43 35.64 19.56
N LYS A 49 -9.72 35.68 20.87
CA LYS A 49 -11.01 35.25 21.44
C LYS A 49 -11.99 36.40 21.61
N CYS A 50 -11.51 37.55 22.06
CA CYS A 50 -12.35 38.72 22.36
C CYS A 50 -12.05 39.93 21.47
N GLU A 51 -11.17 39.74 20.48
CA GLU A 51 -10.86 40.72 19.45
C GLU A 51 -10.50 42.09 20.05
N SER A 52 -9.71 42.03 21.12
CA SER A 52 -9.31 43.20 21.89
C SER A 52 -7.81 43.28 22.01
N LYS A 53 -7.29 44.50 21.91
CA LYS A 53 -5.91 44.82 22.26
C LYS A 53 -5.74 44.69 23.77
N VAL A 54 -4.68 44.02 24.20
CA VAL A 54 -4.36 43.77 25.59
C VAL A 54 -2.89 44.05 25.85
N MET A 55 -2.58 44.61 27.02
CA MET A 55 -1.20 44.73 27.49
C MET A 55 -0.83 43.51 28.29
N LEU A 56 0.29 42.87 27.97
CA LEU A 56 0.77 41.68 28.65
C LEU A 56 2.14 41.95 29.28
N PRO A 57 2.44 41.36 30.46
CA PRO A 57 3.79 41.33 30.98
C PRO A 57 4.71 40.55 30.03
N LYS A 58 6.02 40.59 30.27
CA LYS A 58 7.00 39.87 29.45
C LYS A 58 6.69 38.36 29.45
N THR A 59 6.19 37.86 28.33
CA THR A 59 5.82 36.46 28.12
C THR A 59 6.88 35.73 27.29
N LYS A 60 6.83 34.40 27.29
CA LYS A 60 7.61 33.55 26.38
C LYS A 60 6.72 33.07 25.23
N HIS A 61 7.33 32.77 24.09
CA HIS A 61 6.63 32.15 22.95
C HIS A 61 6.02 30.79 23.36
N LEU A 62 4.76 30.56 22.97
CA LEU A 62 3.91 29.42 23.31
C LEU A 62 3.57 29.25 24.81
N GLN A 63 3.85 30.27 25.64
CA GLN A 63 3.46 30.25 27.04
C GLN A 63 1.94 30.35 27.17
N THR A 64 1.32 29.48 27.97
CA THR A 64 -0.10 29.63 28.31
C THR A 64 -0.27 30.84 29.23
N ILE A 65 -1.07 31.79 28.78
CA ILE A 65 -1.38 33.03 29.49
C ILE A 65 -2.88 33.27 29.51
N GLU A 66 -3.31 34.11 30.46
CA GLU A 66 -4.71 34.50 30.59
C GLU A 66 -4.91 35.89 29.98
N CYS A 67 -5.91 36.02 29.10
CA CYS A 67 -6.26 37.31 28.50
C CYS A 67 -6.73 38.30 29.59
N PRO A 68 -6.11 39.48 29.72
CA PRO A 68 -6.53 40.49 30.70
C PRO A 68 -7.99 40.93 30.55
N ASN A 69 -8.50 40.96 29.32
CA ASN A 69 -9.87 41.38 29.00
C ASN A 69 -10.89 40.25 29.23
N CYS A 70 -10.78 39.14 28.51
CA CYS A 70 -11.80 38.07 28.51
C CYS A 70 -11.49 36.86 29.40
N LYS A 71 -10.40 36.92 30.19
CA LYS A 71 -9.94 35.90 31.15
C LYS A 71 -9.72 34.50 30.57
N ALA A 72 -9.60 34.40 29.25
CA ALA A 72 -9.40 33.12 28.59
C ALA A 72 -7.93 32.71 28.61
N LYS A 73 -7.68 31.45 28.98
CA LYS A 73 -6.36 30.83 28.94
C LYS A 73 -6.03 30.36 27.53
N MET A 74 -4.94 30.85 26.95
CA MET A 74 -4.49 30.50 25.61
C MET A 74 -2.98 30.76 25.44
N LYS A 75 -2.36 30.31 24.35
CA LYS A 75 -0.92 30.49 24.16
C LYS A 75 -0.57 31.91 23.68
N SER A 76 0.53 32.49 24.18
CA SER A 76 1.14 33.71 23.66
C SER A 76 2.02 33.41 22.44
N LEU A 77 1.79 34.09 21.33
CA LEU A 77 2.58 33.96 20.11
C LEU A 77 3.34 35.24 19.84
N HIS A 78 4.66 35.18 20.03
CA HIS A 78 5.52 36.34 19.78
C HIS A 78 5.75 36.55 18.27
N VAL A 79 5.49 37.77 17.82
CA VAL A 79 5.71 38.22 16.44
C VAL A 79 7.21 38.52 16.25
N TRP A 80 7.93 37.75 15.43
CA TRP A 80 9.40 37.89 15.27
C TRP A 80 9.81 39.12 14.44
N ARG A 81 10.92 39.76 14.83
CA ARG A 81 11.45 41.08 14.42
C ARG A 81 11.63 41.40 12.91
N ARG A 82 11.35 40.50 11.96
CA ARG A 82 11.63 40.76 10.53
C ARG A 82 10.55 41.54 9.77
N HIS A 83 9.42 41.87 10.40
CA HIS A 83 8.34 42.65 9.79
C HIS A 83 8.05 43.95 10.56
N SER A 84 9.11 44.67 10.97
CA SER A 84 9.01 45.85 11.84
C SER A 84 8.37 47.10 11.21
N ASN A 85 7.94 47.07 9.95
CA ASN A 85 7.29 48.24 9.31
C ASN A 85 5.89 47.96 8.73
N ARG A 86 5.33 46.75 8.89
CA ARG A 86 3.92 46.45 8.65
C ARG A 86 3.53 45.27 9.55
N PHE A 87 2.47 45.42 10.34
CA PHE A 87 1.73 44.33 10.99
C PHE A 87 1.08 43.41 9.94
N SER A 88 1.88 42.88 9.00
CA SER A 88 1.38 42.15 7.85
C SER A 88 2.25 40.92 7.64
N GLY A 89 1.69 39.76 7.97
CA GLY A 89 2.12 38.49 7.38
C GLY A 89 2.71 37.44 8.30
N ILE A 90 2.44 37.48 9.61
CA ILE A 90 2.60 36.24 10.40
C ILE A 90 1.34 35.40 10.21
N GLU A 91 1.42 34.45 9.28
CA GLU A 91 0.45 33.36 9.17
C GLU A 91 0.61 32.47 10.41
N ASP A 92 -0.37 32.49 11.31
CA ASP A 92 -0.35 31.70 12.54
C ASP A 92 -1.03 30.36 12.36
N THR A 93 -2.31 30.43 11.97
CA THR A 93 -3.13 29.26 11.73
C THR A 93 -4.04 29.50 10.52
N VAL A 94 -3.96 28.54 9.60
CA VAL A 94 -4.83 28.40 8.45
C VAL A 94 -5.68 27.16 8.74
N ASP A 95 -6.81 27.37 9.42
CA ASP A 95 -7.71 26.28 9.79
C ASP A 95 -8.76 26.09 8.70
N TRP A 96 -8.92 24.84 8.26
CA TRP A 96 -9.93 24.46 7.28
C TRP A 96 -11.05 23.68 7.95
N TYR A 97 -12.29 24.05 7.63
CA TYR A 97 -13.48 23.36 8.11
C TYR A 97 -14.36 22.92 6.95
N VAL A 98 -14.90 21.72 7.05
CA VAL A 98 -15.74 21.12 6.01
C VAL A 98 -17.18 20.98 6.49
N PHE A 99 -18.11 21.52 5.72
CA PHE A 99 -19.54 21.46 5.97
C PHE A 99 -20.25 20.71 4.83
N PRO A 100 -20.64 19.45 5.06
CA PRO A 100 -21.46 18.68 4.13
C PRO A 100 -22.90 19.18 4.10
N GLU A 101 -23.42 19.32 2.89
CA GLU A 101 -24.79 19.66 2.59
C GLU A 101 -25.33 18.67 1.56
N VAL A 102 -26.47 18.06 1.87
CA VAL A 102 -27.13 17.08 1.00
C VAL A 102 -28.07 17.85 0.08
N LEU A 103 -27.80 17.81 -1.22
CA LEU A 103 -28.65 18.48 -2.22
C LEU A 103 -29.83 17.58 -2.61
N ASN A 104 -29.58 16.28 -2.73
CA ASN A 104 -30.59 15.24 -2.96
C ASN A 104 -30.01 13.87 -2.48
N ASP A 105 -30.71 12.77 -2.76
CA ASP A 105 -30.32 11.42 -2.33
C ASP A 105 -29.05 10.85 -2.99
N HIS A 106 -28.51 11.50 -4.02
CA HIS A 106 -27.30 11.06 -4.71
C HIS A 106 -26.22 12.14 -4.88
N THR A 107 -26.50 13.37 -4.46
CA THR A 107 -25.61 14.52 -4.62
C THR A 107 -25.28 15.17 -3.28
N LEU A 108 -23.98 15.24 -3.00
CA LEU A 108 -23.42 15.84 -1.80
C LEU A 108 -22.56 17.05 -2.16
N MET A 109 -22.77 18.16 -1.48
CA MET A 109 -21.88 19.31 -1.54
C MET A 109 -21.02 19.40 -0.26
N LEU A 110 -19.72 19.50 -0.42
CA LEU A 110 -18.75 19.76 0.64
C LEU A 110 -18.31 21.22 0.53
N ARG A 111 -18.69 22.03 1.51
CA ARG A 111 -18.29 23.44 1.61
C ARG A 111 -17.04 23.57 2.48
N TYR A 112 -15.99 24.15 1.94
CA TYR A 112 -14.73 24.39 2.64
C TYR A 112 -14.66 25.83 3.09
N VAL A 113 -14.62 26.03 4.41
CA VAL A 113 -14.43 27.32 5.05
C VAL A 113 -12.99 27.42 5.51
N LEU A 114 -12.35 28.50 5.12
CA LEU A 114 -11.06 28.90 5.64
C LEU A 114 -11.27 29.85 6.81
N VAL A 115 -10.57 29.60 7.90
CA VAL A 115 -10.33 30.58 8.95
C VAL A 115 -8.84 30.91 8.94
N TYR A 116 -8.53 32.12 8.54
CA TYR A 116 -7.21 32.68 8.52
C TYR A 116 -7.06 33.61 9.71
N LYS A 117 -6.21 33.22 10.67
CA LYS A 117 -5.86 34.07 11.81
C LYS A 117 -4.44 34.60 11.62
N ALA A 118 -4.33 35.92 11.75
CA ALA A 118 -3.07 36.64 11.79
C ALA A 118 -3.10 37.62 12.98
N ASP A 119 -2.09 38.47 13.08
CA ASP A 119 -1.99 39.59 14.02
C ASP A 119 -3.01 40.72 13.80
N THR A 120 -3.98 40.50 12.91
CA THR A 120 -5.06 41.41 12.51
C THR A 120 -6.44 40.78 12.77
N GLU A 121 -7.53 41.47 12.38
CA GLU A 121 -8.86 40.88 12.42
C GLU A 121 -8.89 39.56 11.63
N PRO A 122 -9.51 38.49 12.17
CA PRO A 122 -9.50 37.20 11.52
C PRO A 122 -10.28 37.28 10.20
N GLU A 123 -9.68 36.77 9.13
CA GLU A 123 -10.36 36.59 7.86
C GLU A 123 -10.96 35.19 7.81
N TYR A 124 -12.27 35.09 7.61
CA TYR A 124 -12.93 33.79 7.50
C TYR A 124 -14.01 33.82 6.44
N GLY A 125 -14.18 32.69 5.77
CA GLY A 125 -15.18 32.59 4.72
C GLY A 125 -15.09 31.28 3.95
N GLU A 126 -16.16 30.98 3.23
CA GLU A 126 -16.20 29.86 2.29
C GLU A 126 -15.21 30.13 1.14
N ARG A 127 -14.29 29.20 0.90
CA ARG A 127 -13.26 29.30 -0.14
C ARG A 127 -13.47 28.34 -1.29
N ALA A 128 -14.05 27.18 -1.02
CA ALA A 128 -14.29 26.18 -2.05
C ALA A 128 -15.57 25.38 -1.81
N ARG A 129 -16.15 24.88 -2.91
CA ARG A 129 -17.26 23.92 -2.92
C ARG A 129 -16.89 22.73 -3.77
N TYR A 130 -17.10 21.54 -3.23
CA TYR A 130 -16.97 20.27 -3.94
C TYR A 130 -18.35 19.65 -4.07
N ILE A 131 -18.89 19.54 -5.28
CA ILE A 131 -20.17 18.91 -5.55
C ILE A 131 -19.88 17.52 -6.13
N LEU A 132 -20.40 16.50 -5.46
CA LEU A 132 -20.20 15.10 -5.78
C LEU A 132 -21.56 14.50 -6.14
N ASP A 133 -21.77 14.18 -7.41
CA ASP A 133 -22.91 13.42 -7.89
C ASP A 133 -22.49 11.96 -8.11
N PHE A 134 -22.88 11.11 -7.16
CA PHE A 134 -22.49 9.70 -7.14
C PHE A 134 -23.25 8.87 -8.19
N LYS A 135 -24.45 9.28 -8.59
CA LYS A 135 -25.28 8.55 -9.55
C LYS A 135 -24.77 8.74 -10.96
N ASN A 136 -24.51 9.99 -11.35
CA ASN A 136 -24.00 10.32 -12.68
C ASN A 136 -22.47 10.29 -12.77
N LYS A 137 -21.77 10.01 -11.66
CA LYS A 137 -20.31 9.99 -11.54
C LYS A 137 -19.67 11.32 -11.99
N LYS A 138 -20.28 12.43 -11.57
CA LYS A 138 -19.82 13.79 -11.88
C LYS A 138 -19.26 14.45 -10.62
N GLU A 139 -18.19 15.20 -10.81
CA GLU A 139 -17.53 15.97 -9.77
C GLU A 139 -17.36 17.40 -10.27
N TYR A 140 -17.68 18.38 -9.43
CA TYR A 140 -17.49 19.78 -9.74
C TYR A 140 -16.79 20.48 -8.58
N THR A 141 -15.77 21.27 -8.90
CA THR A 141 -15.06 22.11 -7.94
C THR A 141 -15.28 23.59 -8.25
N LEU A 142 -15.71 24.35 -7.26
CA LEU A 142 -15.81 25.80 -7.32
C LEU A 142 -14.86 26.43 -6.31
N GLU A 143 -14.25 27.53 -6.70
CA GLU A 143 -13.36 28.32 -5.87
C GLU A 143 -13.85 29.77 -5.81
N PHE A 144 -13.80 30.38 -4.63
CA PHE A 144 -14.17 31.78 -4.47
C PHE A 144 -12.94 32.68 -4.73
N SER A 145 -13.00 33.48 -5.79
CA SER A 145 -11.96 34.42 -6.17
C SER A 145 -12.10 35.72 -5.37
N TRP A 146 -11.13 35.99 -4.49
CA TRP A 146 -11.14 37.20 -3.66
C TRP A 146 -10.91 38.47 -4.47
N ASN A 147 -10.05 38.41 -5.49
CA ASN A 147 -9.76 39.55 -6.37
C ASN A 147 -11.00 39.98 -7.15
N LYS A 148 -11.79 39.01 -7.62
CA LYS A 148 -12.98 39.27 -8.44
C LYS A 148 -14.29 39.24 -7.63
N LYS A 149 -14.22 38.86 -6.35
CA LYS A 149 -15.35 38.67 -5.43
C LYS A 149 -16.48 37.81 -6.01
N GLN A 150 -16.13 36.73 -6.70
CA GLN A 150 -17.08 35.84 -7.35
C GLN A 150 -16.65 34.38 -7.29
N TRP A 151 -17.63 33.48 -7.40
CA TRP A 151 -17.38 32.04 -7.57
C TRP A 151 -16.93 31.74 -8.99
N GLU A 152 -15.86 30.97 -9.11
CA GLU A 152 -15.33 30.52 -10.39
C GLU A 152 -15.23 29.00 -10.39
N TYR A 153 -15.43 28.39 -11.56
CA TYR A 153 -15.11 26.98 -11.75
C TYR A 153 -13.60 26.77 -11.59
N SER A 154 -13.20 25.76 -10.82
CA SER A 154 -11.79 25.56 -10.52
C SER A 154 -11.00 25.31 -11.79
N ALA A 155 -9.87 26.01 -11.91
CA ALA A 155 -8.96 25.83 -13.03
C ALA A 155 -8.41 24.39 -13.11
N SER A 156 -8.36 23.64 -11.99
CA SER A 156 -7.87 22.26 -12.00
C SER A 156 -8.79 21.30 -12.75
N ASP A 157 -10.11 21.48 -12.65
CA ASP A 157 -11.07 20.65 -13.36
C ASP A 157 -11.01 20.96 -14.87
N TYR A 158 -10.79 22.22 -15.24
CA TYR A 158 -10.51 22.62 -16.63
C TYR A 158 -9.28 21.92 -17.22
N PHE A 159 -8.15 21.87 -16.50
CA PHE A 159 -6.94 21.19 -16.99
C PHE A 159 -7.11 19.66 -17.06
N ARG A 160 -7.91 19.07 -16.15
CA ARG A 160 -8.26 17.64 -16.16
C ARG A 160 -9.13 17.26 -17.38
N GLU A 161 -10.16 18.06 -17.67
CA GLU A 161 -11.05 17.84 -18.81
C GLU A 161 -10.36 18.06 -20.16
N THR A 162 -9.37 18.95 -20.23
CA THR A 162 -8.65 19.29 -21.46
C THR A 162 -7.37 18.46 -21.69
N GLY A 163 -7.05 17.51 -20.78
CA GLY A 163 -5.89 16.62 -20.89
C GLY A 163 -4.53 17.31 -20.70
N MET A 164 -4.50 18.56 -20.24
CA MET A 164 -3.28 19.37 -20.09
C MET A 164 -2.64 19.23 -18.71
N GLY A 165 -2.28 18.00 -18.31
CA GLY A 165 -1.33 17.72 -17.20
C GLY A 165 -1.70 18.21 -15.78
N TYR A 166 -0.87 17.84 -14.81
CA TYR A 166 -1.02 18.17 -13.38
C TYR A 166 -0.57 19.61 -13.10
N THR A 167 -1.51 20.50 -12.76
CA THR A 167 -1.15 21.80 -12.16
C THR A 167 -0.91 21.67 -10.66
N TYR A 168 0.16 22.28 -10.16
CA TYR A 168 0.40 22.45 -8.72
C TYR A 168 -0.79 23.16 -8.06
N ARG A 169 -1.40 22.49 -7.08
CA ARG A 169 -2.71 22.74 -6.48
C ARG A 169 -2.76 24.05 -5.68
N ARG A 170 -3.93 24.73 -5.64
CA ARG A 170 -4.27 25.66 -4.54
C ARG A 170 -5.32 25.10 -3.56
N PHE A 171 -6.26 24.24 -3.97
CA PHE A 171 -7.37 23.82 -3.09
C PHE A 171 -7.65 22.30 -3.03
N CYS A 172 -7.13 21.50 -3.96
CA CYS A 172 -7.37 20.04 -4.01
C CYS A 172 -6.57 19.21 -2.98
N CYS A 173 -5.96 19.86 -1.98
CA CYS A 173 -5.12 19.26 -0.92
C CYS A 173 -5.56 19.65 0.51
N LEU A 174 -6.77 20.16 0.71
CA LEU A 174 -7.11 20.80 1.99
C LEU A 174 -7.67 19.79 2.99
N GLN A 175 -6.82 19.39 3.92
CA GLN A 175 -7.23 18.64 5.10
C GLN A 175 -8.01 19.60 5.99
N GLY A 176 -9.31 19.35 6.15
CA GLY A 176 -10.18 20.19 6.96
C GLY A 176 -10.94 19.39 7.98
N GLU A 177 -11.18 19.98 9.15
CA GLU A 177 -11.98 19.34 10.20
C GLU A 177 -13.45 19.33 9.78
N LEU A 178 -14.03 18.14 9.72
CA LEU A 178 -15.45 17.95 9.44
C LEU A 178 -16.30 18.53 10.59
N TYR A 179 -17.30 19.34 10.25
CA TYR A 179 -18.24 19.86 11.24
C TYR A 179 -19.03 18.72 11.92
N PRO A 180 -18.84 18.48 13.23
CA PRO A 180 -19.24 17.21 13.86
C PRO A 180 -20.75 16.93 13.83
N HIS A 181 -21.59 17.96 13.77
CA HIS A 181 -23.04 17.81 13.73
C HIS A 181 -23.60 17.39 12.35
N THR A 182 -22.74 17.20 11.35
CA THR A 182 -23.15 16.85 9.98
C THR A 182 -22.90 15.41 9.58
N MET A 183 -22.22 14.60 10.40
CA MET A 183 -21.90 13.21 10.06
C MET A 183 -23.13 12.38 9.67
N LYS A 184 -24.27 12.59 10.35
CA LYS A 184 -25.54 11.91 10.03
C LYS A 184 -26.11 12.29 8.66
N ARG A 185 -25.69 13.41 8.07
CA ARG A 185 -26.16 13.87 6.76
C ARG A 185 -25.67 12.94 5.65
N PHE A 186 -24.48 12.36 5.76
CA PHE A 186 -24.00 11.37 4.78
C PHE A 186 -24.97 10.19 4.63
N ASN A 187 -25.69 9.82 5.69
CA ASN A 187 -26.62 8.70 5.62
C ASN A 187 -27.87 8.97 4.77
N LYS A 188 -28.10 10.22 4.37
CA LYS A 188 -29.16 10.60 3.44
C LYS A 188 -28.79 10.35 1.97
N ILE A 189 -27.52 10.06 1.70
CA ILE A 189 -27.03 9.69 0.37
C ILE A 189 -27.13 8.17 0.22
N ASP A 190 -27.73 7.71 -0.87
CA ASP A 190 -28.04 6.30 -1.10
C ASP A 190 -26.81 5.38 -1.01
N ASN A 191 -25.69 5.78 -1.60
CA ASN A 191 -24.45 5.00 -1.58
C ASN A 191 -23.67 5.09 -0.25
N LEU A 192 -24.10 5.93 0.70
CA LEU A 192 -23.40 6.17 1.96
C LEU A 192 -24.24 5.78 3.18
N LYS A 193 -25.53 5.50 3.02
CA LYS A 193 -26.49 5.23 4.12
C LYS A 193 -26.11 4.09 5.05
N TYR A 194 -25.32 3.14 4.58
CA TYR A 194 -24.87 1.98 5.37
C TYR A 194 -23.55 2.20 6.11
N ILE A 195 -22.93 3.37 5.96
CA ILE A 195 -21.60 3.64 6.51
C ILE A 195 -21.73 4.40 7.83
N LYS A 196 -21.18 3.83 8.90
CA LYS A 196 -21.12 4.50 10.20
C LYS A 196 -19.86 5.35 10.29
N PHE A 197 -19.93 6.54 9.72
CA PHE A 197 -18.86 7.53 9.79
C PHE A 197 -18.54 7.94 11.23
N ASN A 198 -17.25 8.08 11.55
CA ASN A 198 -16.77 8.63 12.81
C ASN A 198 -15.64 9.63 12.59
N LYS A 199 -15.33 10.45 13.60
CA LYS A 199 -14.31 11.50 13.51
C LYS A 199 -12.91 10.97 13.14
N ALA A 200 -12.54 9.76 13.60
CA ALA A 200 -11.22 9.19 13.33
C ALA A 200 -11.03 8.81 11.86
N MET A 201 -12.10 8.52 11.11
CA MET A 201 -12.03 8.23 9.67
C MET A 201 -11.62 9.47 8.85
N PHE A 202 -11.92 10.67 9.33
CA PHE A 202 -11.62 11.94 8.65
C PHE A 202 -10.36 12.63 9.20
N SER A 203 -9.71 12.09 10.22
CA SER A 203 -8.56 12.75 10.86
C SER A 203 -7.27 12.69 10.03
N ARG A 204 -7.19 11.73 9.11
CA ARG A 204 -6.00 11.44 8.29
C ARG A 204 -6.17 11.75 6.80
N TRP A 205 -7.40 12.02 6.36
CA TRP A 205 -7.79 12.09 4.95
C TRP A 205 -8.60 13.33 4.62
N TYR A 206 -8.58 13.72 3.34
CA TYR A 206 -9.52 14.69 2.81
C TYR A 206 -10.94 14.13 2.90
N VAL A 207 -11.87 14.94 3.44
CA VAL A 207 -13.28 14.55 3.57
C VAL A 207 -13.85 14.08 2.22
N SER A 208 -13.52 14.77 1.12
CA SER A 208 -13.91 14.36 -0.24
C SER A 208 -13.42 12.96 -0.62
N SER A 209 -12.14 12.65 -0.42
CA SER A 209 -11.56 11.34 -0.74
C SER A 209 -12.21 10.22 0.08
N VAL A 210 -12.42 10.42 1.38
CA VAL A 210 -13.09 9.42 2.25
C VAL A 210 -14.49 9.12 1.70
N VAL A 211 -15.25 10.16 1.36
CA VAL A 211 -16.64 10.01 0.91
C VAL A 211 -16.73 9.41 -0.50
N ILE A 212 -15.82 9.78 -1.42
CA ILE A 212 -15.75 9.21 -2.77
C ILE A 212 -15.42 7.71 -2.69
N ASN A 213 -14.35 7.35 -1.97
CA ASN A 213 -13.95 5.95 -1.79
C ASN A 213 -15.09 5.13 -1.16
N ALA A 214 -15.74 5.71 -0.16
CA ALA A 214 -16.90 5.12 0.49
C ALA A 214 -18.07 4.85 -0.46
N SER A 215 -18.38 5.80 -1.35
CA SER A 215 -19.45 5.65 -2.35
C SER A 215 -19.13 4.56 -3.37
N GLN A 216 -17.88 4.51 -3.85
CA GLN A 216 -17.42 3.49 -4.80
C GLN A 216 -17.48 2.07 -4.23
N LYS A 217 -17.25 1.92 -2.91
CA LYS A 217 -17.26 0.64 -2.19
C LYS A 217 -18.61 0.36 -1.49
N SER A 218 -19.68 1.08 -1.84
CA SER A 218 -20.98 1.05 -1.16
C SER A 218 -21.61 -0.35 -1.03
N VAL A 219 -21.58 -1.15 -2.10
CA VAL A 219 -22.11 -2.53 -2.11
C VAL A 219 -21.37 -3.43 -1.11
N MET A 220 -20.04 -3.34 -1.09
CA MET A 220 -19.20 -4.09 -0.14
C MET A 220 -19.50 -3.65 1.31
N TYR A 221 -19.53 -2.34 1.55
CA TYR A 221 -19.78 -1.78 2.87
C TYR A 221 -21.18 -2.07 3.39
N GLU A 222 -22.20 -2.12 2.52
CA GLU A 222 -23.53 -2.55 2.91
C GLU A 222 -23.51 -3.99 3.46
N LYS A 223 -22.88 -4.92 2.74
CA LYS A 223 -22.76 -6.31 3.18
C LYS A 223 -21.95 -6.43 4.48
N LEU A 224 -20.85 -5.68 4.62
CA LEU A 224 -20.04 -5.66 5.84
C LEU A 224 -20.83 -5.09 7.04
N THR A 225 -21.59 -4.01 6.83
CA THR A 225 -22.45 -3.41 7.86
C THR A 225 -23.55 -4.36 8.30
N LYS A 226 -24.26 -4.99 7.36
CA LYS A 226 -25.28 -6.02 7.65
C LYS A 226 -24.72 -7.19 8.46
N ALA A 227 -23.43 -7.48 8.30
CA ALA A 227 -22.71 -8.50 9.06
C ALA A 227 -22.07 -8.03 10.37
N ASN A 228 -22.20 -6.75 10.73
CA ASN A 228 -21.56 -6.09 11.88
C ASN A 228 -20.03 -6.12 11.85
N LEU A 229 -19.42 -6.04 10.66
CA LEU A 229 -17.96 -6.02 10.46
C LEU A 229 -17.40 -4.58 10.35
N TYR A 230 -17.79 -3.71 11.30
CA TYR A 230 -17.44 -2.28 11.28
C TYR A 230 -15.93 -2.02 11.39
N GLY A 231 -15.17 -2.92 12.04
CA GLY A 231 -13.71 -2.78 12.16
C GLY A 231 -13.01 -2.78 10.81
N LEU A 232 -13.48 -3.61 9.86
CA LEU A 232 -12.92 -3.68 8.51
C LEU A 232 -13.20 -2.40 7.72
N ILE A 233 -14.42 -1.86 7.81
CA ILE A 233 -14.80 -0.61 7.15
C ILE A 233 -13.94 0.55 7.68
N ALA A 234 -13.70 0.59 8.99
CA ALA A 234 -12.89 1.64 9.62
C ALA A 234 -11.41 1.58 9.23
N GLU A 235 -10.80 0.39 9.16
CA GLU A 235 -9.42 0.23 8.70
C GLU A 235 -9.27 0.57 7.21
N ASP A 236 -10.22 0.16 6.36
CA ASP A 236 -10.23 0.41 4.91
C ASP A 236 -10.32 1.90 4.59
N LEU A 237 -11.24 2.63 5.23
CA LEU A 237 -11.38 4.08 5.05
C LEU A 237 -10.26 4.89 5.72
N GLY A 238 -9.58 4.31 6.71
CA GLY A 238 -8.60 5.01 7.53
C GLY A 238 -7.17 5.02 6.98
N SER A 239 -6.89 4.33 5.87
CA SER A 239 -5.51 4.06 5.40
C SER A 239 -5.20 4.63 4.01
N TYR A 240 -3.93 5.01 3.80
CA TYR A 240 -3.40 5.46 2.49
C TYR A 240 -3.01 4.29 1.60
N SER A 241 -2.66 3.18 2.24
CA SER A 241 -2.00 2.07 1.58
C SER A 241 -3.05 1.08 1.15
N HIS A 242 -3.01 0.69 -0.13
CA HIS A 242 -3.73 -0.47 -0.66
C HIS A 242 -3.48 -1.75 0.14
N TYR A 243 -2.45 -1.78 0.98
CA TYR A 243 -2.24 -2.83 1.96
C TYR A 243 -3.39 -2.99 2.96
N TYR A 244 -4.17 -1.95 3.21
CA TYR A 244 -5.35 -1.99 4.07
C TYR A 244 -6.64 -1.92 3.26
N ASP A 245 -6.62 -2.20 1.95
CA ASP A 245 -7.86 -2.47 1.25
C ASP A 245 -8.42 -3.81 1.72
N VAL A 246 -9.74 -3.87 1.96
CA VAL A 246 -10.45 -5.11 2.23
C VAL A 246 -10.38 -5.98 0.96
N PRO A 247 -9.71 -7.14 0.99
CA PRO A 247 -9.73 -8.07 -0.14
C PRO A 247 -11.15 -8.60 -0.31
N TYR A 248 -11.79 -8.23 -1.41
CA TYR A 248 -13.19 -8.50 -1.66
C TYR A 248 -13.43 -8.86 -3.13
N ASP A 249 -14.18 -9.93 -3.36
CA ASP A 249 -14.67 -10.34 -4.68
C ASP A 249 -16.11 -9.86 -4.86
N ASP A 250 -16.26 -8.83 -5.68
CA ASP A 250 -17.50 -8.15 -6.02
C ASP A 250 -18.45 -8.98 -6.91
N THR A 251 -17.96 -10.06 -7.52
CA THR A 251 -18.81 -11.02 -8.26
C THR A 251 -19.59 -11.95 -7.33
N GLN A 252 -19.16 -12.11 -6.08
CA GLN A 252 -19.79 -13.02 -5.12
C GLN A 252 -20.96 -12.35 -4.39
N THR A 253 -22.12 -13.01 -4.41
CA THR A 253 -23.31 -12.53 -3.67
C THR A 253 -23.20 -12.81 -2.17
N GLU A 254 -22.68 -13.97 -1.78
CA GLU A 254 -22.50 -14.40 -0.40
C GLU A 254 -21.27 -13.74 0.24
N LEU A 255 -21.45 -13.07 1.39
CA LEU A 255 -20.37 -12.32 2.05
C LEU A 255 -19.13 -13.17 2.40
N ILE A 256 -19.33 -14.38 2.92
CA ILE A 256 -18.21 -15.24 3.35
C ILE A 256 -17.33 -15.60 2.14
N LYS A 257 -17.95 -15.93 1.00
CA LYS A 257 -17.26 -16.20 -0.26
C LYS A 257 -16.60 -14.95 -0.82
N ALA A 258 -17.29 -13.81 -0.79
CA ALA A 258 -16.75 -12.54 -1.25
C ALA A 258 -15.48 -12.12 -0.48
N LEU A 259 -15.38 -12.47 0.80
CA LEU A 259 -14.18 -12.27 1.62
C LEU A 259 -13.08 -13.34 1.39
N GLY A 260 -13.36 -14.37 0.58
CA GLY A 260 -12.45 -15.51 0.37
C GLY A 260 -12.30 -16.40 1.60
N LEU A 261 -13.33 -16.51 2.43
CA LEU A 261 -13.32 -17.27 3.68
C LEU A 261 -14.26 -18.49 3.63
N ASN A 262 -14.18 -19.34 4.66
CA ASN A 262 -15.15 -20.39 4.94
C ASN A 262 -15.84 -20.11 6.29
N ARG A 263 -16.83 -20.93 6.67
CA ARG A 263 -17.60 -20.72 7.90
C ARG A 263 -16.72 -20.75 9.17
N ASN A 264 -15.69 -21.58 9.20
CA ASN A 264 -14.78 -21.69 10.34
C ASN A 264 -13.91 -20.43 10.46
N THR A 265 -13.25 -20.01 9.39
CA THR A 265 -12.39 -18.82 9.40
C THR A 265 -13.20 -17.54 9.64
N TYR A 266 -14.40 -17.45 9.10
CA TYR A 266 -15.30 -16.33 9.33
C TYR A 266 -15.65 -16.11 10.82
N LYS A 267 -15.76 -17.20 11.62
CA LYS A 267 -15.97 -17.11 13.07
C LYS A 267 -14.82 -16.38 13.77
N TYR A 268 -13.57 -16.62 13.35
CA TYR A 268 -12.41 -15.95 13.91
C TYR A 268 -12.35 -14.47 13.52
N LEU A 269 -12.68 -14.14 12.26
CA LEU A 269 -12.79 -12.75 11.79
C LEU A 269 -13.81 -11.96 12.60
N LYS A 270 -14.98 -12.54 12.90
CA LYS A 270 -16.01 -11.86 13.71
C LYS A 270 -15.52 -11.48 15.10
N LYS A 271 -14.65 -12.30 15.71
CA LYS A 271 -14.05 -12.03 17.03
C LYS A 271 -12.92 -11.01 16.99
N ASN A 272 -12.15 -10.94 15.89
CA ASN A 272 -10.99 -10.06 15.74
C ASN A 272 -11.07 -9.36 14.37
N GLN A 273 -11.84 -8.28 14.30
CA GLN A 273 -12.12 -7.56 13.06
C GLN A 273 -10.94 -6.65 12.68
N SER A 274 -10.04 -7.17 11.84
CA SER A 274 -8.97 -6.39 11.23
C SER A 274 -8.67 -6.95 9.84
N ILE A 275 -8.23 -6.08 8.93
CA ILE A 275 -7.87 -6.44 7.55
C ILE A 275 -6.65 -7.35 7.55
N ARG A 276 -5.74 -7.18 8.53
CA ARG A 276 -4.61 -8.09 8.72
C ARG A 276 -5.08 -9.51 9.05
N VAL A 277 -6.06 -9.63 9.94
CA VAL A 277 -6.67 -10.92 10.31
C VAL A 277 -7.38 -11.54 9.11
N LEU A 278 -8.13 -10.75 8.34
CA LEU A 278 -8.78 -11.21 7.11
C LEU A 278 -7.78 -11.79 6.11
N LYS A 279 -6.67 -11.09 5.83
CA LYS A 279 -5.61 -11.57 4.95
C LYS A 279 -4.98 -12.87 5.44
N PHE A 280 -4.69 -12.95 6.74
CA PHE A 280 -4.17 -14.16 7.37
C PHE A 280 -5.12 -15.36 7.20
N LEU A 281 -6.41 -15.17 7.47
CA LEU A 281 -7.42 -16.22 7.38
C LEU A 281 -7.68 -16.68 5.94
N LYS A 282 -7.58 -15.76 4.97
CA LYS A 282 -7.68 -16.08 3.54
C LYS A 282 -6.51 -16.93 3.07
N ALA A 283 -5.29 -16.65 3.54
CA ALA A 283 -4.11 -17.45 3.25
C ALA A 283 -4.12 -18.82 3.96
N ASN A 284 -4.85 -18.96 5.07
CA ASN A 284 -4.85 -20.16 5.92
C ASN A 284 -6.28 -20.67 6.17
N PRO A 285 -6.96 -21.23 5.15
CA PRO A 285 -8.37 -21.62 5.25
C PRO A 285 -8.65 -22.73 6.27
N ASN A 286 -7.65 -23.54 6.60
CA ASN A 286 -7.76 -24.69 7.52
C ASN A 286 -7.17 -24.43 8.91
N VAL A 287 -6.98 -23.16 9.30
CA VAL A 287 -6.39 -22.79 10.59
C VAL A 287 -7.23 -23.29 11.78
N THR A 288 -6.55 -23.85 12.78
CA THR A 288 -7.13 -24.29 14.04
C THR A 288 -7.15 -23.17 15.09
N GLU A 289 -7.96 -23.29 16.14
CA GLU A 289 -8.05 -22.27 17.20
C GLU A 289 -6.70 -22.04 17.91
N LYS A 290 -5.94 -23.10 18.16
CA LYS A 290 -4.59 -22.99 18.76
C LYS A 290 -3.60 -22.24 17.86
N GLU A 291 -3.68 -22.46 16.54
CA GLU A 291 -2.85 -21.76 15.57
C GLU A 291 -3.26 -20.29 15.44
N PHE A 292 -4.56 -20.01 15.42
CA PHE A 292 -5.10 -18.65 15.40
C PHE A 292 -4.66 -17.83 16.63
N GLU A 293 -4.80 -18.38 17.84
CA GLU A 293 -4.39 -17.70 19.08
C GLU A 293 -2.88 -17.46 19.12
N THR A 294 -2.09 -18.35 18.53
CA THR A 294 -0.65 -18.14 18.49
C THR A 294 -0.26 -17.13 17.39
N ALA A 295 -0.95 -17.11 16.25
CA ALA A 295 -0.80 -16.07 15.23
C ALA A 295 -1.14 -14.68 15.78
N LYS A 296 -2.10 -14.58 16.70
CA LYS A 296 -2.44 -13.35 17.42
C LYS A 296 -1.27 -12.82 18.27
N LEU A 297 -0.51 -13.70 18.92
CA LEU A 297 0.71 -13.30 19.67
C LEU A 297 1.80 -12.72 18.76
N LEU A 298 1.78 -13.09 17.48
CA LEU A 298 2.68 -12.60 16.44
C LEU A 298 2.12 -11.37 15.70
N ASP A 299 1.02 -10.80 16.19
CA ASP A 299 0.26 -9.72 15.52
C ASP A 299 -0.02 -10.03 14.04
N PHE A 300 -0.26 -11.32 13.73
CA PHE A 300 -0.51 -11.80 12.37
C PHE A 300 0.59 -11.37 11.38
N SER A 301 1.86 -11.51 11.78
CA SER A 301 3.04 -11.15 10.97
C SER A 301 2.92 -11.63 9.52
N SER A 302 2.96 -10.66 8.60
CA SER A 302 3.05 -10.90 7.17
C SER A 302 4.33 -11.64 6.80
N GLU A 303 5.42 -11.38 7.53
CA GLU A 303 6.72 -11.99 7.31
C GLU A 303 6.71 -13.49 7.58
N LEU A 304 5.99 -13.95 8.61
CA LEU A 304 5.83 -15.39 8.85
C LEU A 304 4.98 -16.03 7.74
N SER A 305 3.92 -15.35 7.30
CA SER A 305 3.04 -15.88 6.24
C SER A 305 3.77 -16.01 4.90
N GLU A 306 4.58 -15.00 4.54
CA GLU A 306 5.48 -15.03 3.39
C GLU A 306 6.49 -16.18 3.52
N LEU A 307 7.16 -16.29 4.66
CA LEU A 307 8.15 -17.33 4.92
C LEU A 307 7.55 -18.74 4.77
N VAL A 308 6.38 -18.99 5.34
CA VAL A 308 5.71 -20.29 5.23
C VAL A 308 5.38 -20.63 3.78
N THR A 309 4.96 -19.63 2.99
CA THR A 309 4.64 -19.81 1.57
C THR A 309 5.90 -20.06 0.75
N SER A 310 6.91 -19.21 0.86
CA SER A 310 8.16 -19.28 0.07
C SER A 310 8.95 -20.56 0.29
N TYR A 311 8.83 -21.16 1.48
CA TYR A 311 9.52 -22.38 1.86
C TYR A 311 8.60 -23.61 1.91
N ASN A 312 7.33 -23.47 1.48
CA ASN A 312 6.30 -24.51 1.52
C ASN A 312 6.23 -25.24 2.88
N LEU A 313 6.29 -24.48 3.97
CA LEU A 313 6.29 -25.02 5.32
C LEU A 313 4.86 -25.27 5.81
N HIS A 314 4.71 -26.15 6.80
CA HIS A 314 3.43 -26.31 7.48
C HIS A 314 3.22 -25.19 8.50
N TYR A 315 2.32 -24.24 8.21
CA TYR A 315 2.08 -23.03 9.01
C TYR A 315 2.01 -23.31 10.53
N GLY A 316 1.14 -24.24 10.95
CA GLY A 316 1.00 -24.57 12.37
C GLY A 316 2.23 -25.18 13.04
N LYS A 317 3.10 -25.85 12.27
CA LYS A 317 4.33 -26.44 12.79
C LYS A 317 5.39 -25.36 12.95
N THR A 318 5.54 -24.51 11.93
CA THR A 318 6.41 -23.33 11.97
C THR A 318 6.06 -22.42 13.11
N LEU A 319 4.76 -22.21 13.32
CA LEU A 319 4.28 -21.27 14.32
C LEU A 319 4.51 -21.80 15.76
N LYS A 320 4.31 -23.11 15.99
CA LYS A 320 4.70 -23.76 17.26
C LYS A 320 6.21 -23.68 17.48
N TYR A 321 7.00 -23.89 16.43
CA TYR A 321 8.46 -23.82 16.50
C TYR A 321 8.94 -22.41 16.87
N VAL A 322 8.50 -21.39 16.14
CA VAL A 322 8.82 -19.97 16.41
C VAL A 322 8.46 -19.58 17.84
N ARG A 323 7.28 -19.99 18.32
CA ARG A 323 6.86 -19.71 19.70
C ARG A 323 7.79 -20.36 20.74
N LYS A 324 8.16 -21.63 20.54
CA LYS A 324 9.02 -22.37 21.46
C LYS A 324 10.46 -21.83 21.44
N ALA A 325 10.96 -21.47 20.26
CA ALA A 325 12.33 -21.03 20.08
C ALA A 325 12.55 -19.54 20.45
N SER A 326 11.49 -18.76 20.65
CA SER A 326 11.57 -17.33 20.96
C SER A 326 11.74 -17.00 22.44
N GLU A 327 11.89 -17.97 23.35
CA GLU A 327 11.80 -17.74 24.81
C GLU A 327 12.78 -16.66 25.37
N GLU A 328 13.82 -16.27 24.62
CA GLU A 328 14.77 -15.20 24.99
C GLU A 328 14.71 -13.92 24.11
N LYS A 329 14.01 -13.94 22.96
CA LYS A 329 13.98 -12.84 21.97
C LYS A 329 12.55 -12.39 21.68
N LYS A 330 12.35 -11.13 21.29
CA LYS A 330 11.07 -10.69 20.70
C LYS A 330 10.73 -11.60 19.51
N LEU A 331 9.55 -12.22 19.50
CA LEU A 331 9.11 -13.17 18.47
C LEU A 331 9.36 -12.67 17.03
N ILE A 332 9.13 -11.39 16.76
CA ILE A 332 9.34 -10.81 15.42
C ILE A 332 10.81 -10.82 14.98
N ASN A 333 11.75 -10.64 15.91
CA ASN A 333 13.18 -10.73 15.62
C ASN A 333 13.56 -12.18 15.32
N PHE A 334 12.97 -13.13 16.06
CA PHE A 334 13.18 -14.55 15.79
C PHE A 334 12.67 -14.95 14.40
N VAL A 335 11.51 -14.45 13.95
CA VAL A 335 11.01 -14.71 12.59
C VAL A 335 11.99 -14.24 11.52
N ARG A 336 12.69 -13.12 11.74
CA ARG A 336 13.73 -12.62 10.83
C ARG A 336 14.98 -13.50 10.85
N ASP A 337 15.50 -13.82 12.02
CA ASP A 337 16.66 -14.72 12.17
C ASP A 337 16.37 -16.09 11.53
N TYR A 338 15.15 -16.60 11.74
CA TYR A 338 14.70 -17.87 11.17
C TYR A 338 14.58 -17.82 9.64
N ARG A 339 14.16 -16.68 9.06
CA ARG A 339 14.20 -16.46 7.61
C ARG A 339 15.62 -16.54 7.07
N ASP A 340 16.56 -15.89 7.74
CA ASP A 340 17.97 -15.89 7.34
C ASP A 340 18.60 -17.27 7.45
N TYR A 341 18.23 -18.04 8.46
CA TYR A 341 18.60 -19.45 8.60
C TYR A 341 18.10 -20.30 7.41
N LEU A 342 16.81 -20.21 7.06
CA LEU A 342 16.25 -20.95 5.92
C LEU A 342 16.89 -20.54 4.59
N ASN A 343 17.13 -19.23 4.38
CA ASN A 343 17.88 -18.72 3.23
C ASN A 343 19.30 -19.31 3.17
N THR A 344 19.93 -19.53 4.32
CA THR A 344 21.29 -20.07 4.43
C THR A 344 21.32 -21.56 4.10
N LEU A 345 20.35 -22.33 4.60
CA LEU A 345 20.16 -23.73 4.21
C LEU A 345 19.98 -23.88 2.70
N ASP A 346 19.13 -23.04 2.10
CA ASP A 346 18.87 -23.05 0.67
C ASP A 346 20.15 -22.77 -0.13
N LYS A 347 20.90 -21.73 0.24
CA LYS A 347 22.20 -21.39 -0.39
C LYS A 347 23.24 -22.50 -0.27
N LEU A 348 23.20 -23.29 0.79
CA LEU A 348 24.09 -24.43 1.00
C LEU A 348 23.58 -25.72 0.33
N GLY A 349 22.36 -25.72 -0.22
CA GLY A 349 21.78 -26.87 -0.90
C GLY A 349 21.18 -27.92 0.03
N TYR A 350 20.92 -27.58 1.30
CA TYR A 350 20.26 -28.50 2.22
C TYR A 350 18.79 -28.75 1.81
N PRO A 351 18.28 -29.98 2.01
CA PRO A 351 16.85 -30.25 1.87
C PRO A 351 16.04 -29.36 2.83
N LEU A 352 15.04 -28.65 2.30
CA LEU A 352 14.13 -27.81 3.08
C LEU A 352 12.97 -28.65 3.64
N ASP A 353 13.32 -29.74 4.31
CA ASP A 353 12.36 -30.62 4.95
C ASP A 353 12.28 -30.35 6.47
N SER A 354 11.42 -31.11 7.14
CA SER A 354 11.18 -30.95 8.57
C SER A 354 12.39 -31.15 9.46
N GLN A 355 13.42 -31.89 9.03
CA GLN A 355 14.61 -32.14 9.84
C GLN A 355 15.49 -30.89 9.93
N TYR A 356 15.71 -30.23 8.80
CA TYR A 356 16.56 -29.04 8.73
C TYR A 356 15.80 -27.76 9.08
N CYS A 357 14.51 -27.66 8.72
CA CYS A 357 13.74 -26.45 8.99
C CYS A 357 13.43 -26.26 10.49
N TYR A 358 13.44 -27.30 11.33
CA TYR A 358 13.03 -27.19 12.73
C TYR A 358 14.09 -27.72 13.71
N PRO A 359 15.30 -27.14 13.75
CA PRO A 359 16.37 -27.66 14.59
C PRO A 359 16.04 -27.52 16.08
N THR A 360 16.34 -28.56 16.86
CA THR A 360 16.09 -28.59 18.32
C THR A 360 16.79 -27.45 19.06
N ASN A 361 18.03 -27.13 18.66
CA ASN A 361 18.78 -25.98 19.14
C ASN A 361 19.03 -25.03 17.97
N PHE A 362 18.14 -24.04 17.81
CA PHE A 362 18.20 -23.08 16.72
C PHE A 362 19.56 -22.36 16.65
N ARG A 363 20.03 -21.86 17.80
CA ARG A 363 21.25 -21.04 17.84
C ARG A 363 22.49 -21.81 17.40
N LYS A 364 22.64 -23.04 17.90
CA LYS A 364 23.77 -23.91 17.52
C LYS A 364 23.75 -24.23 16.03
N GLU A 365 22.58 -24.54 15.49
CA GLU A 365 22.45 -24.93 14.08
C GLU A 365 22.63 -23.73 13.14
N ASP A 366 22.05 -22.57 13.48
CA ASP A 366 22.27 -21.33 12.75
C ASP A 366 23.76 -20.94 12.73
N GLU A 367 24.45 -20.96 13.88
CA GLU A 367 25.89 -20.71 13.95
C GLU A 367 26.70 -21.69 13.07
N ARG A 368 26.31 -22.97 13.05
CA ARG A 368 26.95 -24.01 12.23
C ARG A 368 26.79 -23.74 10.74
N VAL A 369 25.57 -23.50 10.25
CA VAL A 369 25.33 -23.28 8.80
C VAL A 369 25.90 -21.94 8.34
N GLN A 370 25.89 -20.92 9.20
CA GLN A 370 26.54 -19.64 8.90
C GLN A 370 28.06 -19.80 8.78
N GLN A 371 28.68 -20.61 9.65
CA GLN A 371 30.10 -20.93 9.55
C GLN A 371 30.43 -21.68 8.27
N GLU A 372 29.63 -22.69 7.92
CA GLU A 372 29.78 -23.45 6.68
C GLU A 372 29.67 -22.56 5.43
N LEU A 373 28.71 -21.62 5.42
CA LEU A 373 28.56 -20.65 4.34
C LEU A 373 29.77 -19.70 4.25
N ARG A 374 30.32 -19.25 5.38
CA ARG A 374 31.54 -18.43 5.42
C ARG A 374 32.73 -19.19 4.84
N GLU A 375 32.95 -20.43 5.25
CA GLU A 375 34.03 -21.27 4.72
C GLU A 375 33.87 -21.54 3.23
N ARG A 376 32.65 -21.83 2.75
CA ARG A 376 32.36 -22.01 1.31
C ARG A 376 32.68 -20.74 0.53
N ASN A 377 32.40 -19.57 1.09
CA ASN A 377 32.69 -18.28 0.46
C ASN A 377 34.17 -17.91 0.50
N GLU A 378 34.88 -18.23 1.59
CA GLU A 378 36.31 -17.99 1.73
C GLU A 378 37.12 -18.89 0.79
N ARG A 379 36.79 -20.19 0.74
CA ARG A 379 37.37 -21.12 -0.25
C ARG A 379 37.22 -20.59 -1.66
N ARG A 380 36.05 -20.01 -2.00
CA ARG A 380 35.80 -19.41 -3.31
C ARG A 380 36.67 -18.17 -3.58
N ARG A 381 36.89 -17.31 -2.59
CA ARG A 381 37.71 -16.10 -2.73
C ARG A 381 39.20 -16.43 -2.90
N ASN A 382 39.65 -17.50 -2.27
CA ASN A 382 41.05 -17.92 -2.29
C ASN A 382 41.37 -18.91 -3.42
N MET A 383 40.42 -19.20 -4.33
CA MET A 383 40.67 -20.07 -5.49
C MET A 383 41.72 -19.46 -6.42
N THR A 384 42.69 -20.28 -6.79
CA THR A 384 43.65 -19.99 -7.85
C THR A 384 42.96 -19.94 -9.21
N LYS A 385 43.58 -19.27 -10.20
CA LYS A 385 43.05 -19.22 -11.57
C LYS A 385 42.77 -20.61 -12.17
N LYS A 386 43.58 -21.62 -11.83
CA LYS A 386 43.41 -22.99 -12.29
C LYS A 386 42.17 -23.65 -11.68
N GLU A 387 41.92 -23.42 -10.40
CA GLU A 387 40.72 -23.92 -9.71
C GLU A 387 39.45 -23.23 -10.21
N ILE A 388 39.52 -21.93 -10.53
CA ILE A 388 38.40 -21.20 -11.15
C ILE A 388 38.03 -21.83 -12.50
N ILE A 389 39.02 -22.07 -13.38
CA ILE A 389 38.78 -22.69 -14.69
C ILE A 389 38.18 -24.10 -14.54
N LEU A 390 38.70 -24.89 -13.60
CA LEU A 390 38.18 -26.24 -13.35
C LEU A 390 36.74 -26.21 -12.81
N GLU A 391 36.44 -25.28 -11.90
CA GLU A 391 35.11 -25.10 -11.35
C GLU A 391 34.13 -24.57 -12.41
N GLU A 392 34.53 -23.64 -13.27
CA GLU A 392 33.71 -23.19 -14.41
C GLU A 392 33.39 -24.34 -15.36
N ALA A 393 34.38 -25.18 -15.70
CA ALA A 393 34.18 -26.36 -16.52
C ALA A 393 33.26 -27.40 -15.85
N ARG A 394 33.38 -27.57 -14.53
CA ARG A 394 32.49 -28.44 -13.74
C ARG A 394 31.06 -27.92 -13.73
N ILE A 395 30.87 -26.62 -13.51
CA ILE A 395 29.56 -25.97 -13.54
C ILE A 395 28.93 -26.14 -14.92
N ASP A 396 29.68 -25.90 -15.99
CA ASP A 396 29.19 -26.05 -17.36
C ASP A 396 28.75 -27.49 -17.67
N SER A 397 29.53 -28.48 -17.23
CA SER A 397 29.17 -29.90 -17.34
C SER A 397 27.87 -30.25 -16.59
N ILE A 398 27.70 -29.74 -15.36
CA ILE A 398 26.48 -29.99 -14.58
C ILE A 398 25.27 -29.31 -15.23
N VAL A 399 25.42 -28.05 -15.67
CA VAL A 399 24.36 -27.32 -16.37
C VAL A 399 23.95 -28.06 -17.64
N ASN A 400 24.91 -28.56 -18.43
CA ASN A 400 24.64 -29.34 -19.63
C ASN A 400 23.85 -30.62 -19.29
N ASN A 401 24.27 -31.38 -18.27
CA ASN A 401 23.57 -32.59 -17.84
C ASN A 401 22.13 -32.33 -17.39
N ILE A 402 21.90 -31.29 -16.58
CA ILE A 402 20.55 -30.87 -16.16
C ILE A 402 19.72 -30.50 -17.40
N SER A 403 20.31 -29.72 -18.30
CA SER A 403 19.62 -29.24 -19.50
C SER A 403 19.28 -30.37 -20.46
N LYS A 404 20.14 -31.40 -20.55
CA LYS A 404 19.86 -32.63 -21.28
C LYS A 404 18.69 -33.39 -20.66
N ALA A 405 18.69 -33.59 -19.34
CA ALA A 405 17.58 -34.26 -18.64
C ALA A 405 16.23 -33.54 -18.84
N LEU A 406 16.23 -32.20 -18.82
CA LEU A 406 15.03 -31.40 -19.09
C LEU A 406 14.54 -31.53 -20.55
N ARG A 407 15.46 -31.58 -21.52
CA ARG A 407 15.14 -31.78 -22.95
C ARG A 407 14.63 -33.19 -23.25
N GLU A 408 15.12 -34.19 -22.55
CA GLU A 408 14.72 -35.59 -22.72
C GLU A 408 13.37 -35.92 -22.06
N ASN A 409 12.91 -35.09 -21.12
CA ASN A 409 11.61 -35.26 -20.46
C ASN A 409 10.44 -35.08 -21.45
N GLU A 410 9.68 -36.17 -21.71
CA GLU A 410 8.59 -36.21 -22.69
C GLU A 410 7.48 -35.17 -22.43
N GLU A 411 7.17 -34.90 -21.16
CA GLU A 411 6.15 -33.92 -20.78
C GLU A 411 6.62 -32.47 -21.07
N LEU A 412 7.93 -32.21 -20.99
CA LEU A 412 8.51 -30.91 -21.33
C LEU A 412 8.72 -30.71 -22.83
N LYS A 413 8.90 -31.79 -23.62
CA LYS A 413 9.01 -31.69 -25.08
C LYS A 413 7.80 -31.00 -25.72
N ARG A 414 6.60 -31.13 -25.15
CA ARG A 414 5.40 -30.43 -25.63
C ARG A 414 5.56 -28.91 -25.57
N TRP A 415 6.13 -28.39 -24.49
CA TRP A 415 6.40 -26.96 -24.30
C TRP A 415 7.49 -26.45 -25.24
N MET A 416 8.45 -27.32 -25.61
CA MET A 416 9.51 -26.99 -26.57
C MET A 416 9.03 -26.99 -28.02
N LYS A 417 8.04 -27.85 -28.35
CA LYS A 417 7.31 -27.82 -29.62
C LYS A 417 6.42 -26.57 -29.75
N GLY A 418 5.94 -26.07 -28.62
CA GLY A 418 5.20 -24.81 -28.51
C GLY A 418 3.68 -24.97 -28.38
N SER A 419 3.05 -23.97 -27.77
CA SER A 419 1.60 -23.82 -27.65
C SER A 419 1.23 -22.34 -27.57
N ASP A 420 0.03 -21.96 -28.02
CA ASP A 420 -0.49 -20.59 -27.93
C ASP A 420 0.44 -19.50 -28.51
N GLY A 421 1.19 -19.85 -29.56
CA GLY A 421 2.12 -18.93 -30.23
C GLY A 421 3.45 -18.71 -29.49
N LEU A 422 3.70 -19.46 -28.41
CA LEU A 422 4.95 -19.42 -27.64
C LEU A 422 5.61 -20.81 -27.58
N LYS A 423 6.92 -20.85 -27.35
CA LYS A 423 7.65 -22.08 -27.05
C LYS A 423 8.76 -21.84 -26.05
N VAL A 424 9.18 -22.93 -25.40
CA VAL A 424 10.26 -22.96 -24.42
C VAL A 424 11.56 -23.45 -25.08
N ILE A 425 12.67 -22.81 -24.74
CA ILE A 425 14.03 -23.29 -25.02
C ILE A 425 14.73 -23.48 -23.68
N VAL A 426 15.35 -24.65 -23.51
CA VAL A 426 16.20 -24.95 -22.36
C VAL A 426 17.64 -24.61 -22.78
N PRO A 427 18.35 -23.73 -22.06
CA PRO A 427 19.73 -23.39 -22.37
C PRO A 427 20.62 -24.63 -22.31
N GLU A 428 21.52 -24.83 -23.28
CA GLU A 428 22.33 -26.05 -23.34
C GLU A 428 23.64 -25.97 -22.54
N SER A 429 24.09 -24.75 -22.23
CA SER A 429 25.37 -24.48 -21.57
C SER A 429 25.35 -23.15 -20.82
N VAL A 430 26.41 -22.92 -20.03
CA VAL A 430 26.68 -21.60 -19.42
C VAL A 430 26.97 -20.53 -20.47
N GLY A 431 27.52 -20.95 -21.63
CA GLY A 431 27.72 -20.10 -22.79
C GLY A 431 26.40 -19.51 -23.29
N GLU A 432 25.37 -20.34 -23.48
CA GLU A 432 24.06 -19.87 -23.95
C GLU A 432 23.36 -18.95 -22.95
N LEU A 433 23.51 -19.20 -21.64
CA LEU A 433 23.04 -18.27 -20.60
C LEU A 433 23.74 -16.91 -20.73
N THR A 434 25.04 -16.91 -21.03
CA THR A 434 25.82 -15.68 -21.22
C THR A 434 25.37 -14.94 -22.46
N ASP A 435 25.23 -15.63 -23.60
CA ASP A 435 24.83 -15.04 -24.87
C ASP A 435 23.41 -14.47 -24.82
N GLU A 436 22.48 -15.20 -24.21
CA GLU A 436 21.11 -14.72 -23.99
C GLU A 436 21.09 -13.51 -23.07
N GLY A 437 21.88 -13.55 -21.99
CA GLY A 437 22.01 -12.44 -21.06
C GLY A 437 22.51 -11.17 -21.76
N ILE A 438 23.49 -11.29 -22.66
CA ILE A 438 23.98 -10.17 -23.47
C ILE A 438 22.88 -9.62 -24.37
N LYS A 439 22.13 -10.50 -25.06
CA LYS A 439 21.04 -10.10 -25.98
C LYS A 439 19.87 -9.39 -25.28
N LEU A 440 19.54 -9.82 -24.06
CA LEU A 440 18.46 -9.25 -23.26
C LEU A 440 18.94 -8.18 -22.26
N HIS A 441 20.22 -7.83 -22.25
CA HIS A 441 20.83 -6.96 -21.24
C HIS A 441 20.52 -7.40 -19.78
N ASN A 442 20.50 -8.72 -19.57
CA ASN A 442 20.21 -9.39 -18.31
C ASN A 442 21.45 -10.17 -17.83
N CYS A 443 21.74 -10.18 -16.53
CA CYS A 443 22.94 -10.84 -15.99
C CYS A 443 22.75 -12.36 -15.79
N LEU A 444 22.35 -13.08 -16.85
CA LEU A 444 21.96 -14.50 -16.77
C LEU A 444 23.13 -15.45 -16.43
N LYS A 445 24.38 -15.07 -16.74
CA LYS A 445 25.59 -15.84 -16.36
C LYS A 445 25.65 -16.15 -14.85
N ASN A 446 25.16 -15.24 -14.01
CA ASN A 446 25.20 -15.41 -12.56
C ASN A 446 24.34 -16.58 -12.06
N TYR A 447 23.36 -17.03 -12.85
CA TYR A 447 22.49 -18.16 -12.52
C TYR A 447 23.12 -19.52 -12.80
N ALA A 448 24.19 -19.61 -13.60
CA ALA A 448 24.87 -20.87 -13.92
C ALA A 448 25.19 -21.72 -12.68
N LYS A 449 25.64 -21.04 -11.63
CA LYS A 449 25.99 -21.66 -10.36
C LYS A 449 24.78 -22.12 -9.56
N GLU A 450 23.72 -21.31 -9.55
CA GLU A 450 22.46 -21.66 -8.88
C GLU A 450 21.77 -22.84 -9.58
N ILE A 451 21.86 -22.93 -10.91
CA ILE A 451 21.41 -24.09 -11.68
C ILE A 451 22.23 -25.32 -11.32
N ALA A 452 23.57 -25.21 -11.29
CA ALA A 452 24.44 -26.32 -10.91
C ALA A 452 24.20 -26.81 -9.47
N ASP A 453 23.93 -25.88 -8.55
CA ASP A 453 23.52 -26.13 -7.16
C ASP A 453 22.04 -26.56 -7.04
N LYS A 454 21.31 -26.69 -8.16
CA LYS A 454 19.90 -27.13 -8.24
C LYS A 454 18.96 -26.27 -7.37
N GLN A 455 19.21 -24.97 -7.37
CA GLN A 455 18.45 -23.94 -6.65
C GLN A 455 17.38 -23.30 -7.53
N CYS A 456 17.67 -23.14 -8.82
CA CYS A 456 16.73 -22.59 -9.80
C CYS A 456 16.93 -23.25 -11.17
N LEU A 457 15.99 -23.02 -12.08
CA LEU A 457 16.11 -23.33 -13.49
C LEU A 457 15.84 -22.05 -14.30
N ILE A 458 16.55 -21.90 -15.41
CA ILE A 458 16.32 -20.82 -16.37
C ILE A 458 15.75 -21.41 -17.65
N PHE A 459 14.66 -20.81 -18.13
CA PHE A 459 14.04 -21.14 -19.41
C PHE A 459 13.99 -19.90 -20.29
N PHE A 460 14.23 -20.06 -21.58
CA PHE A 460 14.02 -18.99 -22.55
C PHE A 460 12.66 -19.19 -23.21
N ILE A 461 11.80 -18.18 -23.15
CA ILE A 461 10.51 -18.18 -23.83
C ILE A 461 10.68 -17.44 -25.15
N ARG A 462 10.11 -17.99 -26.21
CA ARG A 462 10.17 -17.47 -27.58
C ARG A 462 8.81 -17.40 -28.22
N LYS A 463 8.67 -16.54 -29.24
CA LYS A 463 7.54 -16.58 -30.15
C LYS A 463 7.70 -17.76 -31.10
N LEU A 464 6.62 -18.47 -31.35
CA LEU A 464 6.64 -19.66 -32.23
C LEU A 464 7.05 -19.30 -33.66
N ASN A 465 6.58 -18.14 -34.14
CA ASN A 465 6.88 -17.62 -35.47
C ASN A 465 8.26 -16.96 -35.57
N ASP A 466 8.95 -16.78 -34.44
CA ASP A 466 10.28 -16.19 -34.39
C ASP A 466 11.12 -16.78 -33.25
N PRO A 467 11.54 -18.05 -33.37
CA PRO A 467 12.14 -18.80 -32.27
C PRO A 467 13.62 -18.46 -32.03
N THR A 468 14.28 -17.81 -32.98
CA THR A 468 15.72 -17.50 -32.93
C THR A 468 16.01 -16.18 -32.22
N HIS A 469 15.05 -15.25 -32.19
CA HIS A 469 15.22 -13.97 -31.52
C HIS A 469 15.00 -14.08 -30.00
N ALA A 470 15.92 -13.49 -29.24
CA ALA A 470 15.79 -13.38 -27.79
C ALA A 470 14.51 -12.61 -27.44
N TYR A 471 13.72 -13.14 -26.51
CA TYR A 471 12.43 -12.56 -26.16
C TYR A 471 12.26 -12.43 -24.64
N ILE A 472 12.23 -13.55 -23.91
CA ILE A 472 12.00 -13.56 -22.46
C ILE A 472 12.88 -14.60 -21.79
N ALA A 473 13.41 -14.26 -20.62
CA ALA A 473 14.02 -15.21 -19.70
C ALA A 473 13.12 -15.42 -18.47
N MET A 474 12.90 -16.68 -18.11
CA MET A 474 12.09 -17.12 -16.98
C MET A 474 12.97 -17.82 -15.95
N GLU A 475 12.95 -17.34 -14.71
CA GLU A 475 13.53 -18.01 -13.55
C GLU A 475 12.45 -18.80 -12.82
N TYR A 476 12.64 -20.11 -12.72
CA TYR A 476 11.82 -21.02 -11.93
C TYR A 476 12.56 -21.39 -10.64
N ARG A 477 11.92 -21.14 -9.49
CA ARG A 477 12.51 -21.38 -8.16
C ARG A 477 11.40 -21.62 -7.12
N HIS A 478 11.64 -22.55 -6.19
CA HIS A 478 10.68 -22.96 -5.13
C HIS A 478 9.26 -23.29 -5.62
N GLY A 479 9.12 -23.76 -6.85
CA GLY A 479 7.82 -24.13 -7.40
C GLY A 479 7.01 -22.98 -7.98
N GLU A 480 7.61 -21.82 -8.22
CA GLU A 480 6.93 -20.71 -8.87
C GLU A 480 7.84 -19.99 -9.86
N VAL A 481 7.24 -19.15 -10.69
CA VAL A 481 7.96 -18.22 -11.56
C VAL A 481 8.45 -17.06 -10.70
N ARG A 482 9.74 -17.04 -10.38
CA ARG A 482 10.31 -16.01 -9.53
C ARG A 482 10.66 -14.74 -10.30
N GLN A 483 11.11 -14.91 -11.54
CA GLN A 483 11.37 -13.80 -12.43
C GLN A 483 10.90 -14.13 -13.85
N LEU A 484 10.30 -13.13 -14.49
CA LEU A 484 9.88 -13.19 -15.88
C LEU A 484 10.22 -11.83 -16.51
N ARG A 485 11.28 -11.80 -17.32
CA ARG A 485 11.93 -10.57 -17.78
C ARG A 485 12.05 -10.51 -19.29
N PHE A 486 11.67 -9.36 -19.86
CA PHE A 486 12.05 -8.94 -21.20
C PHE A 486 13.50 -8.42 -21.22
N ASP A 487 13.88 -7.80 -22.34
CA ASP A 487 15.08 -6.96 -22.46
C ASP A 487 15.17 -5.91 -21.33
N LYS A 488 16.40 -5.60 -20.90
CA LYS A 488 16.76 -4.61 -19.88
C LYS A 488 16.07 -4.82 -18.53
N ASN A 489 15.90 -6.08 -18.12
CA ASN A 489 15.23 -6.48 -16.88
C ASN A 489 13.80 -5.93 -16.72
N VAL A 490 13.09 -5.62 -17.81
CA VAL A 490 11.69 -5.18 -17.74
C VAL A 490 10.79 -6.35 -17.34
N THR A 491 9.98 -6.18 -16.28
CA THR A 491 9.03 -7.21 -15.84
C THR A 491 7.94 -7.42 -16.89
N VAL A 492 7.62 -8.68 -17.18
CA VAL A 492 6.49 -9.03 -18.05
C VAL A 492 5.17 -8.83 -17.29
N THR A 493 4.27 -8.02 -17.85
CA THR A 493 2.90 -7.79 -17.32
C THR A 493 1.80 -8.30 -18.25
N ASP A 494 2.16 -8.88 -19.39
CA ASP A 494 1.20 -9.47 -20.34
C ASP A 494 0.60 -10.76 -19.76
N ASN A 495 -0.71 -10.73 -19.53
CA ASN A 495 -1.45 -11.84 -18.92
C ASN A 495 -1.29 -13.16 -19.67
N LYS A 496 -1.20 -13.16 -21.01
CA LYS A 496 -1.06 -14.41 -21.78
C LYS A 496 0.28 -15.07 -21.52
N ILE A 497 1.34 -14.26 -21.44
CA ILE A 497 2.70 -14.75 -21.20
C ILE A 497 2.86 -15.19 -19.75
N VAL A 498 2.31 -14.43 -18.80
CA VAL A 498 2.30 -14.81 -17.39
C VAL A 498 1.56 -16.13 -17.20
N GLN A 499 0.37 -16.30 -17.79
CA GLN A 499 -0.37 -17.57 -17.74
C GLN A 499 0.40 -18.74 -18.35
N PHE A 500 1.09 -18.52 -19.47
CA PHE A 500 1.95 -19.54 -20.08
C PHE A 500 3.09 -19.96 -19.14
N ALA A 501 3.78 -18.99 -18.54
CA ALA A 501 4.87 -19.22 -17.59
C ALA A 501 4.38 -19.93 -16.32
N ASP A 502 3.24 -19.51 -15.77
CA ASP A 502 2.63 -20.12 -14.59
C ASP A 502 2.17 -21.56 -14.87
N ALA A 503 1.62 -21.82 -16.06
CA ALA A 503 1.23 -23.16 -16.46
C ALA A 503 2.44 -24.10 -16.64
N LEU A 504 3.55 -23.60 -17.16
CA LEU A 504 4.82 -24.33 -17.19
C LEU A 504 5.33 -24.61 -15.77
N ALA A 505 5.33 -23.61 -14.88
CA ALA A 505 5.74 -23.78 -13.49
C ALA A 505 4.86 -24.80 -12.74
N ALA A 506 3.54 -24.76 -12.95
CA ALA A 506 2.62 -25.75 -12.41
C ALA A 506 2.95 -27.17 -12.90
N LYS A 507 3.34 -27.31 -14.17
CA LYS A 507 3.76 -28.61 -14.72
C LYS A 507 5.09 -29.08 -14.12
N LEU A 508 6.09 -28.19 -13.98
CA LEU A 508 7.37 -28.50 -13.33
C LEU A 508 7.18 -28.96 -11.87
N ASN A 509 6.22 -28.36 -11.16
CA ASN A 509 5.81 -28.80 -9.83
C ASN A 509 5.17 -30.18 -9.81
N GLN A 510 4.23 -30.46 -10.72
CA GLN A 510 3.59 -31.77 -10.82
C GLN A 510 4.61 -32.88 -11.06
N LEU A 511 5.62 -32.60 -11.87
CA LEU A 511 6.73 -33.52 -12.15
C LEU A 511 7.74 -33.60 -10.99
N ASN A 512 7.62 -32.75 -9.98
CA ASN A 512 8.55 -32.66 -8.86
C ASN A 512 10.02 -32.51 -9.33
N ILE A 513 10.22 -31.80 -10.44
CA ILE A 513 11.46 -31.87 -11.24
C ILE A 513 12.71 -31.49 -10.45
N MET A 514 12.60 -30.51 -9.54
CA MET A 514 13.72 -30.07 -8.72
C MET A 514 14.15 -31.14 -7.71
N ASN A 515 13.19 -31.90 -7.18
CA ASN A 515 13.49 -33.01 -6.29
C ASN A 515 14.04 -34.21 -7.05
N GLU A 516 13.56 -34.48 -8.26
CA GLU A 516 14.13 -35.52 -9.14
C GLU A 516 15.59 -35.21 -9.48
N LEU A 517 15.89 -33.99 -9.92
CA LEU A 517 17.25 -33.54 -10.21
C LEU A 517 18.17 -33.60 -8.99
N ARG A 518 17.64 -33.40 -7.78
CA ARG A 518 18.39 -33.51 -6.51
C ARG A 518 18.64 -34.96 -6.09
N ARG A 519 17.79 -35.93 -6.52
CA ARG A 519 17.90 -37.36 -6.16
C ARG A 519 18.84 -38.16 -7.06
N THR A 520 19.12 -37.70 -8.27
CA THR A 520 20.01 -38.35 -9.24
C THR A 520 21.51 -38.05 -9.00
N ALA A 521 21.88 -37.71 -7.77
CA ALA A 521 23.25 -37.46 -7.31
C ALA A 521 23.55 -38.37 -6.12
#